data_AF-A0A8H7E300-F1
#
_entry.id   AF-A0A8H7E300-F1
#
_cell.length_a   1.000
_cell.length_b   1.000
_cell.length_c   1.000
_cell.angle_alpha   90.00
_cell.angle_beta   90.00
_cell.angle_gamma   90.00
#
_symmetry.space_group_name_H-M   'P 1'
#
loop_
_entity.id
_entity.type
_entity.pdbx_description
1 polymer ?
#
loop_
_entity_poly.entity_id
_entity_poly.type
_entity_poly.pdbx_seq_one_letter_code
_entity_poly.pdbx_strand_id
1 'polypeptide(L)' 'MPQTYSDQEDRILQAISAWQDHPAQPISQIARDFDVPYWSLYRRLHSVPSYYLTYPAIRGLWNSSKA' A
#
# COMPACT_ATOMS: atom_id res chain seq x y z
N MET A 1 17.44 2.50 -16.85
CA MET A 1 16.58 1.45 -16.28
C MET A 1 15.16 1.99 -16.29
N PRO A 2 14.19 1.39 -17.00
CA PRO A 2 12.80 1.82 -16.87
C PRO A 2 12.36 1.47 -15.45
N GLN A 3 11.97 2.48 -14.65
CA GLN A 3 11.30 2.24 -13.37
C GLN A 3 10.07 1.39 -13.68
N THR A 4 10.11 0.15 -13.22
CA THR A 4 9.08 -0.81 -13.61
C THR A 4 7.79 -0.46 -12.89
N TYR A 5 6.65 -0.77 -13.50
CA TYR A 5 5.34 -0.59 -12.87
C TYR A 5 5.25 -1.21 -11.46
N SER A 6 6.08 -2.22 -11.17
CA SER A 6 6.23 -2.83 -9.84
C SER A 6 6.74 -1.84 -8.78
N ASP A 7 7.75 -1.04 -9.12
CA ASP A 7 8.39 -0.10 -8.18
C ASP A 7 7.44 1.06 -7.82
N GLN A 8 6.51 1.38 -8.70
CA GLN A 8 5.49 2.39 -8.43
C GLN A 8 4.36 1.82 -7.55
N GLU A 9 3.95 0.57 -7.77
CA GLU A 9 2.91 -0.07 -6.94
C GLU A 9 3.40 -0.29 -5.50
N ASP A 10 4.65 -0.73 -5.31
CA ASP A 10 5.23 -0.90 -3.97
C ASP A 10 5.25 0.41 -3.18
N ARG A 11 5.59 1.53 -3.82
CA ARG A 11 5.55 2.85 -3.18
C ARG A 11 4.13 3.30 -2.84
N ILE A 12 3.15 2.97 -3.67
CA ILE A 12 1.74 3.25 -3.38
C ILE A 12 1.27 2.44 -2.16
N LEU A 13 1.65 1.17 -2.04
CA LEU A 13 1.31 0.33 -0.89
C LEU A 13 1.94 0.86 0.41
N GLN A 14 3.21 1.28 0.36
CA GLN A 14 3.88 1.90 1.50
C GLN A 14 3.22 3.23 1.91
N ALA A 15 2.85 4.06 0.94
CA ALA A 15 2.12 5.31 1.19
C ALA A 15 0.74 5.07 1.84
N ILE A 16 0.03 4.01 1.45
CA ILE A 16 -1.25 3.62 2.08
C ILE A 16 -1.02 3.22 3.55
N SER A 17 -0.01 2.39 3.82
CA SER A 17 0.33 1.98 5.20
C SER A 17 0.66 3.20 6.07
N ALA A 18 1.49 4.12 5.56
CA ALA A 18 1.85 5.34 6.26
C ALA A 18 0.63 6.25 6.55
N TRP A 19 -0.32 6.33 5.62
CA TRP A 19 -1.58 7.05 5.84
C TRP A 19 -2.46 6.39 6.90
N GLN A 20 -2.49 5.05 6.97
CA GLN A 20 -3.23 4.32 8.01
C GLN A 20 -2.62 4.51 9.40
N ASP A 21 -1.28 4.57 9.50
CA ASP A 21 -0.58 4.83 10.75
C ASP A 21 -0.69 6.31 11.20
N HIS A 22 -0.84 7.23 10.24
CA HIS A 22 -0.90 8.68 10.48
C HIS A 22 -2.08 9.36 9.74
N PRO A 23 -3.34 9.06 10.11
CA PRO A 23 -4.52 9.56 9.39
C PRO A 23 -4.72 11.08 9.49
N ALA A 24 -4.03 11.74 10.42
CA ALA A 24 -4.02 13.19 10.56
C ALA A 24 -3.14 13.90 9.51
N GLN A 25 -2.27 13.18 8.80
CA GLN A 25 -1.44 13.75 7.74
C GLN A 25 -2.24 13.89 6.44
N PRO A 26 -2.07 15.01 5.71
CA PRO A 26 -2.74 15.19 4.43
C PRO A 26 -2.18 14.22 3.38
N ILE A 27 -3.07 13.60 2.60
CA ILE A 27 -2.72 12.63 1.53
C ILE A 27 -1.71 13.23 0.55
N SER A 28 -1.76 14.54 0.29
CA SER A 28 -0.82 15.25 -0.57
C SER A 28 0.62 15.27 -0.05
N GLN A 29 0.81 15.30 1.27
CA GLN A 29 2.13 15.22 1.89
C GLN A 29 2.68 13.80 1.76
N ILE A 30 1.87 12.80 2.07
CA ILE A 30 2.26 11.38 1.94
C ILE A 30 2.59 11.03 0.49
N ALA A 31 1.79 11.51 -0.47
CA ALA A 31 2.08 11.29 -1.88
C ALA A 31 3.46 11.83 -2.29
N ARG A 32 3.86 12.98 -1.72
CA ARG A 32 5.18 13.58 -1.95
C ARG A 32 6.29 12.79 -1.26
N ASP A 33 6.08 12.37 -0.02
CA ASP A 33 7.08 11.65 0.78
C ASP A 33 7.44 10.29 0.15
N PHE A 34 6.48 9.64 -0.51
CA PHE A 34 6.67 8.35 -1.18
C PHE A 34 6.90 8.44 -2.69
N ASP A 35 7.01 9.66 -3.25
CA ASP A 35 7.19 9.92 -4.69
C ASP A 35 6.14 9.18 -5.55
N VAL A 36 4.86 9.30 -5.17
CA VAL A 36 3.73 8.70 -5.89
C VAL A 36 2.76 9.75 -6.40
N PRO A 37 2.08 9.52 -7.54
CA PRO A 37 1.06 10.44 -8.02
C PRO A 37 -0.11 10.54 -7.04
N TYR A 38 -0.42 11.77 -6.62
CA TYR A 38 -1.51 12.05 -5.67
C TYR A 38 -2.83 11.38 -6.06
N TRP A 39 -3.25 11.52 -7.32
CA TRP A 39 -4.50 10.95 -7.79
C TRP A 39 -4.52 9.42 -7.76
N SER A 40 -3.39 8.77 -7.96
CA SER A 40 -3.27 7.31 -7.85
C SER A 40 -3.44 6.85 -6.39
N LEU A 41 -2.77 7.54 -5.46
CA LEU A 41 -2.89 7.26 -4.03
C LEU A 41 -4.30 7.55 -3.51
N TYR A 42 -4.85 8.72 -3.84
CA TYR A 42 -6.23 9.12 -3.49
C TYR A 42 -7.24 8.11 -4.04
N ARG A 43 -7.12 7.74 -5.32
CA ARG A 43 -8.00 6.74 -5.91
C ARG A 43 -7.86 5.41 -5.18
N ARG A 44 -6.68 4.96 -4.76
CA ARG A 44 -6.56 3.74 -3.96
C ARG A 44 -7.15 3.84 -2.57
N LEU A 45 -6.93 4.92 -1.85
CA LEU A 45 -7.53 5.13 -0.53
C LEU A 45 -9.06 5.16 -0.58
N HIS A 46 -9.64 5.75 -1.63
CA HIS A 46 -11.09 5.94 -1.75
C HIS A 46 -11.82 4.93 -2.65
N SER A 47 -11.11 4.17 -3.50
CA SER A 47 -11.71 3.13 -4.37
C SER A 47 -11.52 1.72 -3.83
N VAL A 48 -10.96 1.54 -2.62
CA VAL A 48 -10.98 0.23 -1.95
C VAL A 48 -12.37 0.05 -1.34
N PRO A 49 -13.22 -0.87 -1.86
CA PRO A 49 -14.34 -1.35 -1.09
C PRO A 49 -13.73 -2.02 0.16
N SER A 50 -14.33 -1.81 1.31
CA SER A 50 -13.92 -2.27 2.64
C SER A 50 -13.62 -3.78 2.79
N TYR A 51 -13.68 -4.56 1.72
CA TYR A 51 -13.37 -5.98 1.65
C TYR A 51 -11.87 -6.31 1.76
N TYR A 52 -10.96 -5.36 1.47
CA TYR A 52 -9.50 -5.59 1.56
C TYR A 52 -8.88 -5.22 2.92
N LEU A 53 -9.66 -4.72 3.89
CA LEU A 53 -9.17 -4.47 5.25
C LEU A 53 -9.03 -5.76 6.09
N THR A 54 -9.41 -6.92 5.55
CA THR A 54 -9.06 -8.23 6.11
C THR A 54 -7.81 -8.75 5.42
N TYR A 55 -6.65 -8.20 5.78
CA TYR A 55 -5.41 -8.98 5.74
C TYR A 55 -5.41 -9.82 7.02
N PRO A 56 -5.82 -11.11 7.02
CA PRO A 56 -5.27 -11.98 8.03
C PRO A 56 -3.76 -12.04 7.73
N ALA A 57 -2.94 -11.92 8.75
CA ALA A 57 -1.51 -12.14 8.65
C ALA A 57 -1.23 -13.47 7.92
N ILE A 58 -0.95 -13.43 6.61
CA ILE A 58 -0.33 -14.57 5.91
C ILE A 58 1.19 -14.45 6.12
N ARG A 59 1.58 -14.45 7.40
CA ARG A 59 2.91 -14.84 7.87
C ARG A 59 2.68 -16.13 8.66
N GLY A 60 2.74 -17.27 7.98
CA GLY A 60 2.77 -18.56 8.71
C GLY A 60 2.23 -19.82 8.03
N LEU A 61 1.83 -19.82 6.76
CA LEU A 61 1.38 -21.06 6.08
C LEU A 61 2.17 -21.38 4.81
N TRP A 62 3.48 -21.13 4.85
CA TRP A 62 4.42 -21.77 3.93
C TRP A 62 5.65 -22.24 4.70
N ASN A 63 5.45 -23.26 5.55
CA ASN A 63 6.54 -24.16 5.88
C ASN A 63 5.99 -25.57 6.11
N SER A 64 6.20 -26.40 5.08
CA SER A 64 6.47 -27.83 5.16
C SER A 64 5.36 -28.77 5.60
N SER A 65 4.57 -29.18 4.61
CA SER A 65 4.21 -30.58 4.43
C SER A 65 5.48 -31.43 4.25
N LYS A 66 5.90 -32.18 5.27
CA LYS A 66 6.50 -33.53 5.21
C LYS A 66 7.25 -33.86 6.52
N ALA A 67 6.63 -34.69 7.36
CA ALA A 67 7.22 -35.86 7.99
C ALA A 67 6.09 -36.72 8.55
#